data_AF-A4VG60-F1
#
_entry.id   AF-A4VG60-F1
#
_cell.length_a   1.000
_cell.length_b   1.000
_cell.length_c   1.000
_cell.angle_alpha   90.00
_cell.angle_beta   90.00
_cell.angle_gamma   90.00
#
_symmetry.space_group_name_H-M   'P 1'
#
loop_
_entity.id
_entity.type
_entity.pdbx_description
1 polymer ?
#
loop_
_entity_poly.entity_id
_entity_poly.type
_entity_poly.pdbx_seq_one_letter_code
_entity_poly.pdbx_strand_id
1 'polypeptide(L)'
;MPMEATLLPELQGFSYWGRTFHEILQEVNPHLMCQLAEGQALQVYIERRQCYLQSEAARLEREWRRLHPLSIDAGYLARANWQRHCKLAVREMLIDELAKSLSGSTADM
;
A
#
# COMPACT_ATOMS: atom_id res chain seq x y z
N MET A 1 5.42 -14.47 -6.13
CA MET A 1 4.73 -14.03 -7.35
C MET A 1 3.39 -13.47 -6.90
N PRO A 2 3.08 -12.16 -7.05
CA PRO A 2 1.70 -11.73 -6.85
C PRO A 2 0.89 -12.28 -8.03
N MET A 3 -0.10 -13.11 -7.70
CA MET A 3 -1.05 -13.66 -8.66
C MET A 3 -1.75 -12.51 -9.40
N GLU A 4 -1.84 -12.65 -10.73
CA GLU A 4 -2.95 -12.09 -11.52
C GLU A 4 -3.03 -10.59 -11.81
N ALA A 5 -1.91 -9.87 -11.84
CA ALA A 5 -1.87 -8.55 -12.50
C ALA A 5 -2.15 -8.60 -14.03
N THR A 6 -2.32 -9.81 -14.59
CA THR A 6 -2.62 -10.05 -16.01
C THR A 6 -4.11 -10.26 -16.30
N LEU A 7 -5.00 -10.30 -15.30
CA LEU A 7 -6.41 -10.70 -15.48
C LEU A 7 -7.44 -9.61 -15.21
N LEU A 8 -7.04 -8.41 -14.74
CA LEU A 8 -7.95 -7.28 -14.53
C LEU A 8 -7.51 -6.08 -15.37
N PRO A 9 -8.24 -5.73 -16.46
CA PRO A 9 -7.97 -4.54 -17.27
C PRO A 9 -7.91 -3.25 -16.43
N GLU A 10 -8.69 -3.21 -15.35
CA GLU A 10 -8.78 -2.09 -14.42
C GLU A 10 -7.49 -1.85 -13.62
N LEU A 11 -6.61 -2.85 -13.48
CA LEU A 11 -5.33 -2.72 -12.80
C LEU A 11 -4.19 -2.29 -13.72
N GLN A 12 -4.44 -2.24 -15.03
CA GLN A 12 -3.44 -1.94 -16.04
C GLN A 12 -3.08 -0.44 -15.97
N GLY A 13 -1.80 -0.13 -15.73
CA GLY A 13 -1.31 1.25 -15.58
C GLY A 13 -1.20 1.73 -14.12
N PHE A 14 -1.73 0.99 -13.15
CA PHE A 14 -1.57 1.34 -11.74
C PHE A 14 -0.21 0.95 -11.16
N SER A 15 0.33 1.83 -10.31
CA SER A 15 1.55 1.55 -9.55
C SER A 15 1.34 0.40 -8.55
N TYR A 16 2.43 -0.04 -7.89
CA TYR A 16 2.35 -1.05 -6.82
C TYR A 16 1.29 -0.70 -5.76
N TRP A 17 1.26 0.56 -5.29
CA TRP A 17 0.32 1.01 -4.27
C TRP A 17 -1.11 1.13 -4.78
N GLY A 18 -1.31 1.47 -6.07
CA GLY A 18 -2.64 1.47 -6.67
C GLY A 18 -3.25 0.08 -6.72
N ARG A 19 -2.47 -0.91 -7.16
CA ARG A 19 -2.89 -2.32 -7.18
C ARG A 19 -3.14 -2.87 -5.77
N THR A 20 -2.21 -2.62 -4.85
CA THR A 20 -2.36 -3.04 -3.45
C THR A 20 -3.60 -2.43 -2.80
N PHE A 21 -3.86 -1.13 -3.05
CA PHE A 21 -5.05 -0.47 -2.53
C PHE A 21 -6.34 -1.07 -3.10
N HIS A 22 -6.39 -1.32 -4.41
CA HIS A 22 -7.54 -1.96 -5.05
C HIS A 22 -7.81 -3.35 -4.47
N GLU A 23 -6.77 -4.19 -4.36
CA GLU A 23 -6.88 -5.54 -3.78
C GLU A 23 -7.45 -5.49 -2.35
N ILE A 24 -6.92 -4.60 -1.49
CA ILE A 24 -7.41 -4.46 -0.12
C ILE A 24 -8.83 -3.89 -0.07
N LEU A 25 -9.16 -2.93 -0.94
CA LEU A 25 -10.51 -2.37 -1.01
C LEU A 25 -11.53 -3.45 -1.39
N GLN A 26 -11.19 -4.30 -2.36
CA GLN A 26 -12.03 -5.42 -2.78
C GLN A 26 -12.23 -6.45 -1.65
N GLU A 27 -11.19 -6.75 -0.88
CA GLU A 27 -11.23 -7.71 0.22
C GLU A 27 -11.97 -7.17 1.46
N VAL A 28 -11.69 -5.92 1.83
CA VAL A 28 -12.14 -5.34 3.11
C VAL A 28 -13.48 -4.62 2.99
N ASN A 29 -13.74 -3.93 1.87
CA ASN A 29 -14.97 -3.16 1.68
C ASN A 29 -15.46 -3.23 0.22
N PRO A 30 -15.92 -4.42 -0.23
CA PRO A 30 -16.41 -4.63 -1.59
C PRO A 30 -17.63 -3.76 -1.92
N HIS A 31 -18.44 -3.38 -0.92
CA HIS A 31 -19.59 -2.51 -1.16
C HIS A 31 -19.17 -1.11 -1.61
N LEU A 32 -18.19 -0.50 -0.95
CA LEU A 32 -17.61 0.78 -1.36
C LEU A 32 -16.99 0.67 -2.77
N MET A 33 -16.33 -0.46 -3.07
CA MET A 33 -15.79 -0.70 -4.42
C MET A 33 -16.88 -0.67 -5.49
N CYS A 34 -17.99 -1.37 -5.27
CA CYS A 34 -19.14 -1.37 -6.19
C CYS A 34 -19.74 0.03 -6.35
N GLN A 35 -19.97 0.75 -5.25
CA GLN A 35 -20.49 2.13 -5.30
C GLN A 35 -19.59 3.07 -6.12
N LEU A 36 -18.27 2.98 -5.91
CA LEU A 36 -17.29 3.79 -6.66
C LEU A 36 -17.23 3.40 -8.14
N ALA A 37 -17.41 2.12 -8.46
CA ALA A 37 -17.43 1.63 -9.84
C ALA A 37 -18.70 2.11 -10.57
N GLU A 38 -19.87 1.99 -9.95
CA GLU A 38 -21.15 2.49 -10.47
C GLU A 38 -21.11 4.00 -10.71
N GLY A 39 -20.49 4.75 -9.80
CA GLY A 39 -20.27 6.19 -9.93
C GLY A 39 -19.13 6.60 -10.87
N GLN A 40 -18.45 5.66 -11.54
CA GLN A 40 -17.28 5.90 -12.40
C GLN A 40 -16.14 6.68 -11.71
N ALA A 41 -16.07 6.60 -10.38
CA ALA A 41 -15.11 7.34 -9.55
C ALA A 41 -13.95 6.46 -9.04
N LEU A 42 -14.04 5.14 -9.24
CA LEU A 42 -13.08 4.16 -8.71
C LEU A 42 -11.64 4.45 -9.13
N GLN A 43 -11.40 4.72 -10.42
CA GLN A 43 -10.05 5.01 -10.92
C GLN A 43 -9.43 6.23 -10.22
N VAL A 44 -10.14 7.37 -10.20
CA VAL A 44 -9.66 8.60 -9.56
C VAL A 44 -9.45 8.41 -8.06
N TYR A 45 -10.30 7.60 -7.42
CA TYR A 45 -10.17 7.27 -6.00
C TYR A 45 -8.87 6.48 -5.73
N ILE A 46 -8.60 5.45 -6.52
CA ILE A 46 -7.36 4.66 -6.44
C ILE A 46 -6.14 5.55 -6.74
N GLU A 47 -6.24 6.44 -7.74
CA GLU A 47 -5.15 7.35 -8.10
C GLU A 47 -4.77 8.32 -6.97
N ARG A 48 -5.77 8.88 -6.27
CA ARG A 48 -5.52 9.73 -5.11
C ARG A 48 -4.90 8.95 -3.96
N ARG A 49 -5.42 7.74 -3.70
CA ARG A 49 -4.92 6.88 -2.61
C ARG A 49 -3.50 6.39 -2.88
N GLN A 50 -3.13 6.04 -4.11
CA GLN A 50 -1.75 5.64 -4.41
C GLN A 50 -0.75 6.76 -4.16
N CYS A 51 -1.06 8.02 -4.52
CA CYS A 51 -0.15 9.15 -4.31
C CYS A 51 0.10 9.41 -2.82
N TYR A 52 -0.96 9.30 -2.02
CA TYR A 52 -0.88 9.37 -0.57
C TYR A 52 0.00 8.25 -0.01
N LEU A 53 -0.29 6.98 -0.34
CA LEU A 53 0.46 5.83 0.17
C LEU A 53 1.93 5.84 -0.24
N GLN A 54 2.26 6.31 -1.45
CA GLN A 54 3.64 6.49 -1.89
C GLN A 54 4.38 7.52 -1.05
N SER A 55 3.75 8.67 -0.79
CA SER A 55 4.33 9.74 0.02
C SER A 55 4.52 9.30 1.46
N GLU A 56 3.54 8.58 2.00
CA GLU A 56 3.55 8.09 3.37
C GLU A 56 4.60 6.98 3.57
N ALA A 57 4.72 6.06 2.60
CA ALA A 57 5.80 5.06 2.61
C ALA A 57 7.18 5.73 2.64
N ALA A 58 7.39 6.77 1.82
CA ALA A 58 8.66 7.50 1.83
C ALA A 58 8.93 8.20 3.17
N ARG A 59 7.90 8.76 3.81
CA ARG A 59 7.99 9.39 5.14
C ARG A 59 8.39 8.35 6.20
N LEU A 60 7.65 7.25 6.25
CA LEU A 60 7.83 6.18 7.23
C LEU A 60 9.16 5.45 7.06
N GLU A 61 9.63 5.26 5.83
CA GLU A 61 10.97 4.71 5.61
C GLU A 61 12.07 5.61 6.17
N ARG A 62 11.95 6.94 6.06
CA ARG A 62 12.92 7.85 6.67
C ARG A 62 12.89 7.74 8.19
N GLU A 63 11.70 7.63 8.77
CA GLU A 63 11.50 7.47 10.21
C GLU A 63 12.08 6.15 10.72
N TRP A 64 11.75 5.04 10.06
CA TRP A 64 12.29 3.72 10.38
C TRP A 64 13.82 3.71 10.33
N ARG A 65 14.44 4.30 9.30
CA ARG A 65 15.91 4.38 9.19
C ARG A 65 16.56 5.19 10.32
N ARG A 66 15.86 6.16 10.90
CA ARG A 66 16.35 6.92 12.06
C ARG A 66 16.30 6.08 13.34
N LEU A 67 15.26 5.25 13.49
CA LEU A 67 15.10 4.36 14.65
C LEU A 67 15.99 3.12 14.57
N HIS A 68 16.35 2.69 13.37
CA HIS A 68 17.16 1.51 13.11
C HIS A 68 18.43 1.89 12.33
N PRO A 69 19.38 2.63 12.92
CA PRO A 69 20.59 3.04 12.23
C PRO A 69 21.43 1.81 11.84
N LEU A 70 22.00 1.84 10.64
CA LEU A 70 22.95 0.83 10.18
C LEU A 70 24.37 1.32 10.37
N SER A 71 25.26 0.46 10.89
CA SER A 71 26.68 0.80 11.02
C SER A 71 27.30 1.17 9.67
N ILE A 72 28.22 2.15 9.68
CA ILE A 72 28.99 2.55 8.50
C ILE A 72 29.84 1.37 7.98
N ASP A 73 30.27 0.48 8.87
CA ASP A 73 31.08 -0.70 8.53
C ASP A 73 30.24 -1.90 8.07
N ALA A 74 28.92 -1.74 7.93
CA ALA A 74 28.05 -2.82 7.48
C ALA A 74 28.43 -3.28 6.07
N GLY A 75 28.68 -4.59 5.94
CA GLY A 75 28.94 -5.23 4.64
C GLY A 75 27.70 -5.23 3.74
N TYR A 76 27.90 -5.62 2.47
CA TYR A 76 26.87 -5.60 1.43
C TYR A 76 25.58 -6.34 1.83
N LEU A 77 25.68 -7.57 2.34
CA LEU A 77 24.52 -8.37 2.73
C LEU A 77 23.72 -7.73 3.87
N ALA A 78 24.41 -7.15 4.86
CA ALA A 78 23.76 -6.45 5.97
C ALA A 78 22.98 -5.22 5.47
N ARG A 79 23.55 -4.45 4.53
CA ARG A 79 22.87 -3.32 3.89
C ARG A 79 21.63 -3.74 3.10
N ALA A 80 21.74 -4.81 2.33
CA ALA A 80 20.63 -5.35 1.55
C ALA A 80 19.49 -5.84 2.46
N ASN A 81 19.81 -6.60 3.51
CA ASN A 81 18.83 -7.09 4.49
C ASN A 81 18.17 -5.92 5.23
N TRP A 82 18.95 -4.94 5.68
CA TRP A 82 18.44 -3.76 6.35
C TRP A 82 17.46 -2.97 5.48
N GLN A 83 17.80 -2.72 4.21
CA GLN A 83 16.89 -2.06 3.28
C GLN A 83 15.62 -2.88 3.02
N ARG A 84 15.74 -4.21 2.95
CA ARG A 84 14.58 -5.11 2.81
C ARG A 84 13.66 -5.04 4.04
N HIS A 85 14.22 -5.07 5.25
CA HIS A 85 13.45 -4.96 6.49
C HIS A 85 12.73 -3.60 6.58
N CYS A 86 13.41 -2.52 6.22
CA CYS A 86 12.81 -1.18 6.12
C CYS A 86 11.56 -1.19 5.21
N LYS A 87 11.70 -1.73 3.99
CA LYS A 87 10.60 -1.80 3.02
C LYS A 87 9.45 -2.69 3.48
N LEU A 88 9.76 -3.84 4.09
CA LEU A 88 8.74 -4.77 4.59
C LEU A 88 7.96 -4.18 5.76
N ALA A 89 8.66 -3.64 6.77
CA ALA A 89 8.01 -3.08 7.95
C ALA A 89 7.07 -1.91 7.61
N VAL A 90 7.52 -0.98 6.76
CA VAL A 90 6.69 0.15 6.31
C VAL A 90 5.49 -0.34 5.49
N ARG A 91 5.69 -1.34 4.64
CA ARG A 91 4.61 -1.91 3.83
C ARG A 91 3.54 -2.56 4.71
N GLU A 92 3.94 -3.42 5.63
CA GLU A 92 3.02 -4.13 6.51
C GLU A 92 2.21 -3.16 7.36
N MET A 93 2.85 -2.13 7.92
CA MET A 93 2.17 -1.10 8.70
C MET A 93 1.14 -0.32 7.87
N LEU A 94 1.51 0.13 6.67
CA LEU A 94 0.58 0.86 5.80
C LEU A 94 -0.60 0.00 5.33
N ILE A 95 -0.37 -1.28 5.03
CA ILE A 95 -1.45 -2.21 4.65
C ILE A 95 -2.42 -2.42 5.82
N ASP A 96 -1.90 -2.61 7.03
CA ASP A 96 -2.72 -2.79 8.23
C ASP A 96 -3.54 -1.53 8.57
N GLU A 97 -2.92 -0.34 8.54
CA GLU A 97 -3.62 0.93 8.73
C GLU A 97 -4.69 1.15 7.65
N LEU A 98 -4.37 0.82 6.40
CA LEU A 98 -5.32 0.93 5.30
C LEU A 98 -6.53 0.02 5.52
N ALA A 99 -6.30 -1.26 5.81
CA ALA A 99 -7.35 -2.23 6.07
C ALA A 99 -8.26 -1.76 7.21
N LYS A 100 -7.68 -1.29 8.32
CA LYS A 100 -8.42 -0.71 9.45
C LYS A 100 -9.26 0.50 9.06
N SER A 101 -8.72 1.39 8.24
CA SER A 101 -9.45 2.59 7.77
C SER A 101 -10.63 2.23 6.87
N LEU A 102 -10.50 1.18 6.06
CA LEU A 102 -11.54 0.71 5.13
C LEU A 102 -12.61 -0.12 5.84
N SER A 103 -12.23 -0.87 6.87
CA SER A 103 -13.16 -1.64 7.72
C SER A 103 -13.94 -0.75 8.68
N GLY A 104 -13.32 0.32 9.21
CA GLY A 104 -14.00 1.25 10.11
C GLY A 104 -15.09 2.08 9.42
N SER A 105 -15.03 2.19 8.08
CA SER A 105 -16.03 2.93 7.30
C SER A 105 -17.40 2.25 7.21
N THR A 106 -17.55 1.00 7.66
CA THR A 106 -18.84 0.28 7.69
C THR A 106 -19.51 0.29 9.06
N ALA A 107 -18.90 0.90 10.09
CA ALA A 107 -19.45 0.94 11.45
C ALA A 107 -20.37 2.14 11.73
N ASP A 108 -20.50 3.07 10.78
CA ASP A 108 -21.35 4.27 10.87
C ASP A 108 -22.58 4.21 9.93
N MET A 109 -23.22 3.03 9.82
CA MET A 109 -24.59 2.88 9.33
C MET A 109 -25.39 1.93 10.23
#